data_AF-A0A8J2B0E4-F1
#
_entry.id   AF-A0A8J2B0E4-F1
#
_cell.length_a   1.000
_cell.length_b   1.000
_cell.length_c   1.000
_cell.angle_alpha   90.00
_cell.angle_beta   90.00
_cell.angle_gamma   90.00
#
_symmetry.space_group_name_H-M   'P 1'
#
loop_
_entity.id
_entity.type
_entity.pdbx_description
1 polymer ?
#
loop_
_entity_poly.entity_id
_entity_poly.type
_entity_poly.pdbx_seq_one_letter_code
_entity_poly.pdbx_strand_id
1 'polypeptide(L)'
;MSAASSSSAMKKVQKGGSGPSSAMKTAMKISSSSMKLSKPASAAMKTAMKKKEEKPPMKKPDFYLIKSEPLTRMEKGPTGKSFDMKYSLDDLIAEKNSTCDWDGVRNYLARNIMRSMKVGDKAFFYHSNAKPSGIVGIVEVVREAYPDPTQFEKDNPHYDKKSSKDNPTWDQVDVKFVRKLKRLIPLEELKNDAFLKKSMQLVQGNRAPSVSGVAKAEWDYILQKLENKTG
;
A
#
# COMPACT_ATOMS: atom_id res chain seq x y z
N MET A 1 61.89 -12.60 -0.51
CA MET A 1 62.71 -13.36 -1.48
C MET A 1 61.88 -13.63 -2.73
N SER A 2 62.54 -13.94 -3.86
CA SER A 2 62.04 -14.31 -5.21
C SER A 2 60.52 -14.28 -5.50
N ALA A 3 60.00 -13.48 -6.44
CA ALA A 3 60.17 -13.52 -7.92
C ALA A 3 59.43 -14.72 -8.56
N ALA A 4 58.37 -14.49 -9.37
CA ALA A 4 58.37 -14.26 -10.84
C ALA A 4 58.41 -15.58 -11.65
N SER A 5 57.89 -15.73 -12.89
CA SER A 5 57.13 -14.86 -13.83
C SER A 5 56.03 -15.74 -14.51
N SER A 6 55.32 -15.48 -15.61
CA SER A 6 55.37 -14.57 -16.80
C SER A 6 53.92 -14.16 -17.19
N SER A 7 53.56 -13.27 -18.14
CA SER A 7 54.00 -12.95 -19.54
C SER A 7 53.45 -13.93 -20.61
N SER A 8 52.94 -13.52 -21.79
CA SER A 8 53.09 -12.21 -22.45
C SER A 8 52.02 -11.83 -23.52
N ALA A 9 52.02 -10.52 -23.85
CA ALA A 9 51.72 -9.82 -25.12
C ALA A 9 50.37 -10.04 -25.87
N MET A 10 49.62 -9.04 -26.40
CA MET A 10 49.85 -7.67 -26.97
C MET A 10 49.98 -7.55 -28.51
N LYS A 11 48.96 -6.96 -29.16
CA LYS A 11 48.97 -5.90 -30.22
C LYS A 11 47.50 -5.63 -30.65
N LYS A 12 46.89 -4.43 -30.76
CA LYS A 12 47.26 -2.98 -30.86
C LYS A 12 47.32 -2.46 -32.33
N VAL A 13 46.72 -1.27 -32.58
CA VAL A 13 46.83 -0.40 -33.81
C VAL A 13 45.88 -0.82 -34.98
N GLN A 14 45.18 0.02 -35.79
CA GLN A 14 45.10 1.50 -35.98
C GLN A 14 43.70 2.08 -36.36
N LYS A 15 43.68 3.34 -36.82
CA LYS A 15 42.56 4.27 -37.12
C LYS A 15 41.98 4.17 -38.55
N GLY A 16 40.76 4.69 -38.73
CA GLY A 16 40.46 5.71 -39.76
C GLY A 16 39.62 5.30 -40.98
N GLY A 17 38.79 6.24 -41.47
CA GLY A 17 38.07 6.12 -42.75
C GLY A 17 36.80 6.97 -42.83
N SER A 18 36.66 7.79 -43.87
CA SER A 18 35.43 8.51 -44.26
C SER A 18 34.70 7.78 -45.40
N GLY A 19 33.39 8.01 -45.57
CA GLY A 19 32.64 7.59 -46.76
C GLY A 19 32.87 8.53 -47.97
N PRO A 20 31.98 8.56 -48.99
CA PRO A 20 30.74 7.79 -49.17
C PRO A 20 30.57 7.10 -50.55
N SER A 21 29.49 6.31 -50.72
CA SER A 21 28.92 5.90 -52.02
C SER A 21 27.40 5.73 -51.82
N SER A 22 26.47 6.34 -52.58
CA SER A 22 26.23 6.30 -54.03
C SER A 22 25.79 4.93 -54.55
N ALA A 23 24.70 4.77 -55.33
CA ALA A 23 23.54 5.67 -55.60
C ALA A 23 22.46 4.89 -56.39
N MET A 24 21.20 5.33 -56.35
CA MET A 24 20.29 5.20 -57.50
C MET A 24 19.37 6.43 -57.62
N LYS A 25 19.25 6.93 -58.87
CA LYS A 25 18.32 7.96 -59.35
C LYS A 25 17.11 7.21 -59.99
N THR A 26 15.94 7.74 -60.37
CA THR A 26 15.49 9.03 -60.96
C THR A 26 13.95 9.03 -60.77
N ALA A 27 13.25 10.00 -60.15
CA ALA A 27 12.87 11.35 -60.58
C ALA A 27 11.81 11.46 -61.71
N MET A 28 11.05 12.58 -61.73
CA MET A 28 9.88 12.93 -62.57
C MET A 28 8.54 12.24 -62.22
N LYS A 29 7.36 12.88 -62.35
CA LYS A 29 7.05 14.30 -62.70
C LYS A 29 5.79 14.80 -61.97
N ILE A 30 5.66 16.12 -61.82
CA ILE A 30 4.49 16.80 -61.23
C ILE A 30 3.37 16.95 -62.28
N SER A 31 2.11 16.77 -61.86
CA SER A 31 0.95 17.41 -62.48
C SER A 31 -0.10 17.73 -61.39
N SER A 32 -0.90 18.77 -61.60
CA SER A 32 -1.70 19.44 -60.56
C SER A 32 -3.21 19.29 -60.77
N SER A 33 -3.97 19.00 -59.71
CA SER A 33 -5.35 19.51 -59.58
C SER A 33 -5.89 19.42 -58.14
N SER A 34 -6.87 20.29 -57.86
CA SER A 34 -7.84 20.24 -56.74
C SER A 34 -7.31 20.33 -55.30
N MET A 35 -7.40 21.53 -54.73
CA MET A 35 -7.34 21.73 -53.27
C MET A 35 -8.62 21.25 -52.60
N LYS A 36 -8.51 20.50 -51.49
CA LYS A 36 -9.58 20.40 -50.49
C LYS A 36 -9.01 20.70 -49.10
N LEU A 37 -9.56 21.72 -48.45
CA LEU A 37 -9.24 22.07 -47.07
C LEU A 37 -9.84 21.04 -46.11
N SER A 38 -9.01 20.42 -45.27
CA SER A 38 -9.44 19.75 -44.04
C SER A 38 -8.68 20.35 -42.85
N LYS A 39 -9.42 20.86 -41.86
CA LYS A 39 -8.89 21.44 -40.62
C LYS A 39 -8.72 20.37 -39.53
N PRO A 40 -7.96 20.64 -38.45
CA PRO A 40 -6.88 19.73 -38.06
C PRO A 40 -7.26 18.59 -37.10
N ALA A 41 -6.40 17.57 -37.10
CA ALA A 41 -6.37 16.51 -36.09
C ALA A 41 -5.96 17.06 -34.70
N SER A 42 -6.92 17.63 -33.97
CA SER A 42 -6.72 18.16 -32.61
C SER A 42 -7.74 17.64 -31.58
N ALA A 43 -8.86 17.06 -32.04
CA ALA A 43 -9.91 16.54 -31.15
C ALA A 43 -9.61 15.14 -30.58
N ALA A 44 -8.92 14.27 -31.33
CA ALA A 44 -8.84 12.84 -31.01
C ALA A 44 -7.98 12.47 -29.79
N MET A 45 -7.00 13.30 -29.40
CA MET A 45 -6.13 13.01 -28.25
C MET A 45 -6.70 13.41 -26.88
N LYS A 46 -7.85 14.11 -26.83
CA LYS A 46 -8.47 14.51 -25.55
C LYS A 46 -9.43 13.45 -24.97
N THR A 47 -9.70 12.36 -25.68
CA THR A 47 -10.69 11.33 -25.30
C THR A 47 -10.05 10.08 -24.67
N ALA A 48 -8.82 10.20 -24.14
CA ALA A 48 -8.08 9.11 -23.49
C ALA A 48 -7.93 9.27 -21.96
N MET A 49 -8.40 10.38 -21.37
CA MET A 49 -8.54 10.50 -19.91
C MET A 49 -9.93 10.03 -19.49
N LYS A 50 -10.04 8.74 -19.18
CA LYS A 50 -11.22 8.15 -18.56
C LYS A 50 -11.41 8.79 -17.17
N LYS A 51 -12.37 9.72 -17.03
CA LYS A 51 -12.77 10.24 -15.72
C LYS A 51 -13.03 9.04 -14.81
N LYS A 52 -12.19 8.87 -13.77
CA LYS A 52 -12.54 7.98 -12.66
C LYS A 52 -13.79 8.59 -12.05
N GLU A 53 -14.82 7.77 -11.90
CA GLU A 53 -16.07 8.17 -11.29
C GLU A 53 -15.79 8.39 -9.79
N GLU A 54 -15.50 9.64 -9.43
CA GLU A 54 -15.28 10.03 -8.04
C GLU A 54 -16.59 9.89 -7.28
N LYS A 55 -16.75 8.72 -6.65
CA LYS A 55 -17.79 8.51 -5.64
C LYS A 55 -17.72 9.66 -4.64
N PRO A 56 -18.88 10.21 -4.22
CA PRO A 56 -18.89 11.33 -3.28
C PRO A 56 -18.01 11.01 -2.07
N PRO A 57 -17.20 11.96 -1.59
CA PRO A 57 -16.17 11.68 -0.60
C PRO A 57 -16.80 11.05 0.63
N MET A 58 -16.40 9.80 0.92
CA MET A 58 -16.88 9.08 2.10
C MET A 58 -16.55 9.95 3.31
N LYS A 59 -17.56 10.26 4.14
CA LYS A 59 -17.36 11.07 5.35
C LYS A 59 -16.23 10.45 6.16
N LYS A 60 -15.16 11.22 6.40
CA LYS A 60 -13.99 10.77 7.15
C LYS A 60 -14.44 10.24 8.53
N PRO A 61 -13.98 9.05 8.95
CA PRO A 61 -14.17 8.58 10.33
C PRO A 61 -13.56 9.56 11.36
N ASP A 62 -14.10 9.56 12.58
CA ASP A 62 -13.49 10.30 13.69
C ASP A 62 -12.20 9.62 14.17
N PHE A 63 -12.21 8.28 14.18
CA PHE A 63 -11.10 7.39 14.56
C PHE A 63 -11.06 6.17 13.64
N TYR A 64 -10.05 5.32 13.82
CA TYR A 64 -9.85 4.13 12.99
C TYR A 64 -9.59 2.87 13.84
N LEU A 65 -9.60 1.71 13.18
CA LEU A 65 -9.10 0.44 13.71
C LEU A 65 -8.29 -0.25 12.63
N ILE A 66 -7.10 -0.72 13.01
CA ILE A 66 -6.16 -1.44 12.15
C ILE A 66 -5.89 -2.83 12.74
N LYS A 67 -5.85 -3.86 11.89
CA LYS A 67 -5.73 -5.26 12.28
C LYS A 67 -4.39 -5.84 11.83
N SER A 68 -3.71 -6.53 12.75
CA SER A 68 -2.52 -7.32 12.47
C SER A 68 -2.62 -8.70 13.14
N GLU A 69 -1.69 -9.61 12.87
CA GLU A 69 -1.65 -10.96 13.45
C GLU A 69 -0.45 -11.07 14.40
N PRO A 70 -0.62 -11.30 15.72
CA PRO A 70 0.50 -11.32 16.67
C PRO A 70 1.18 -12.68 16.79
N LEU A 71 0.72 -13.68 16.03
CA LEU A 71 1.21 -15.06 16.03
C LEU A 71 1.77 -15.41 14.65
N THR A 72 2.79 -16.27 14.60
CA THR A 72 3.40 -16.74 13.35
C THR A 72 2.39 -17.40 12.43
N ARG A 73 2.32 -16.89 11.20
CA ARG A 73 1.57 -17.46 10.08
C ARG A 73 2.36 -17.26 8.80
N MET A 74 2.96 -18.34 8.31
CA MET A 74 3.69 -18.31 7.05
C MET A 74 2.72 -18.11 5.86
N GLU A 75 2.95 -17.08 5.05
CA GLU A 75 2.29 -16.87 3.76
C GLU A 75 3.32 -17.01 2.64
N LYS A 76 2.92 -17.58 1.49
CA LYS A 76 3.81 -17.79 0.34
C LYS A 76 3.52 -16.77 -0.74
N GLY A 77 4.55 -16.07 -1.19
CA GLY A 77 4.46 -15.20 -2.35
C GLY A 77 4.49 -15.94 -3.69
N PRO A 78 4.34 -15.23 -4.81
CA PRO A 78 4.21 -15.80 -6.15
C PRO A 78 5.35 -16.71 -6.61
N THR A 79 6.56 -16.53 -6.06
CA THR A 79 7.75 -17.36 -6.32
C THR A 79 7.85 -18.59 -5.41
N GLY A 80 6.90 -18.79 -4.49
CA GLY A 80 6.89 -19.89 -3.51
C GLY A 80 7.69 -19.62 -2.22
N LYS A 81 8.40 -18.48 -2.14
CA LYS A 81 9.10 -18.01 -0.95
C LYS A 81 8.12 -17.71 0.18
N SER A 82 8.44 -18.19 1.39
CA SER A 82 7.62 -18.00 2.60
C SER A 82 8.04 -16.76 3.37
N PHE A 83 7.06 -16.03 3.90
CA PHE A 83 7.21 -14.86 4.77
C PHE A 83 6.35 -15.09 6.03
N ASP A 84 6.80 -14.69 7.21
CA ASP A 84 5.95 -14.72 8.40
C ASP A 84 5.12 -13.43 8.47
N MET A 85 3.81 -13.56 8.60
CA MET A 85 2.88 -12.43 8.75
C MET A 85 2.71 -11.97 10.20
N LYS A 86 3.52 -12.48 11.15
CA LYS A 86 3.55 -12.03 12.54
C LYS A 86 3.97 -10.57 12.65
N TYR A 87 3.06 -9.72 13.13
CA TYR A 87 3.38 -8.38 13.61
C TYR A 87 2.44 -7.96 14.75
N SER A 88 2.93 -8.01 15.99
CA SER A 88 2.18 -7.68 17.21
C SER A 88 2.33 -6.20 17.59
N LEU A 89 1.66 -5.81 18.69
CA LEU A 89 1.82 -4.44 19.23
C LEU A 89 3.18 -4.28 19.93
N ASP A 90 3.74 -5.37 20.47
CA ASP A 90 5.04 -5.37 21.13
C ASP A 90 6.19 -5.34 20.11
N ASP A 91 6.00 -5.92 18.93
CA ASP A 91 6.92 -5.74 17.80
C ASP A 91 6.96 -4.25 17.37
N LEU A 92 5.80 -3.60 17.21
CA LEU A 92 5.72 -2.13 16.96
C LEU A 92 6.32 -1.28 18.09
N ILE A 93 6.26 -1.72 19.35
CA ILE A 93 6.91 -0.98 20.46
C ILE A 93 8.43 -1.08 20.33
N ALA A 94 8.96 -2.24 19.93
CA ALA A 94 10.39 -2.49 19.75
C ALA A 94 10.98 -1.83 18.48
N GLU A 95 10.14 -1.44 17.52
CA GLU A 95 10.57 -0.73 16.31
C GLU A 95 11.30 0.59 16.58
N LYS A 96 12.06 1.05 15.57
CA LYS A 96 12.75 2.35 15.66
C LYS A 96 11.74 3.48 15.83
N ASN A 97 11.89 4.28 16.89
CA ASN A 97 10.91 5.31 17.30
C ASN A 97 9.50 4.77 17.59
N SER A 98 9.37 3.46 17.84
CA SER A 98 8.11 2.70 17.93
C SER A 98 7.13 3.02 16.79
N THR A 99 7.66 3.09 15.56
CA THR A 99 6.96 3.53 14.35
C THR A 99 7.20 2.51 13.23
N CYS A 100 6.16 2.13 12.49
CA CYS A 100 6.28 1.31 11.28
C CYS A 100 5.42 1.85 10.14
N ASP A 101 5.72 1.43 8.93
CA ASP A 101 4.78 1.47 7.82
C ASP A 101 3.72 0.36 7.93
N TRP A 102 2.51 0.63 7.44
CA TRP A 102 1.36 -0.26 7.53
C TRP A 102 1.00 -0.86 6.17
N ASP A 103 1.85 -1.77 5.71
CA ASP A 103 1.84 -2.38 4.38
C ASP A 103 0.70 -3.40 4.17
N GLY A 104 0.79 -4.17 3.08
CA GLY A 104 0.03 -5.41 2.87
C GLY A 104 -1.48 -5.27 2.69
N VAL A 105 -2.04 -4.07 2.78
CA VAL A 105 -3.47 -3.83 2.60
C VAL A 105 -3.86 -4.03 1.14
N ARG A 106 -4.47 -5.19 0.83
CA ARG A 106 -4.98 -5.58 -0.50
C ARG A 106 -6.50 -5.58 -0.62
N ASN A 107 -7.17 -4.71 0.16
CA ASN A 107 -8.62 -4.50 0.09
C ASN A 107 -8.93 -3.04 -0.29
N TYR A 108 -9.74 -2.84 -1.35
CA TYR A 108 -10.04 -1.49 -1.88
C TYR A 108 -10.75 -0.57 -0.89
N LEU A 109 -11.63 -1.09 -0.02
CA LEU A 109 -12.28 -0.30 1.02
C LEU A 109 -11.28 0.08 2.11
N ALA A 110 -10.49 -0.87 2.60
CA ALA A 110 -9.44 -0.63 3.58
C ALA A 110 -8.44 0.44 3.10
N ARG A 111 -7.94 0.31 1.85
CA ARG A 111 -7.06 1.30 1.22
C ARG A 111 -7.72 2.68 1.11
N ASN A 112 -9.00 2.75 0.72
CA ASN A 112 -9.70 4.04 0.61
C ASN A 112 -9.95 4.70 1.99
N ILE A 113 -10.17 3.90 3.04
CA ILE A 113 -10.26 4.39 4.43
C ILE A 113 -8.87 4.88 4.88
N MET A 114 -7.81 4.14 4.60
CA MET A 114 -6.43 4.55 4.89
C MET A 114 -6.04 5.85 4.17
N ARG A 115 -6.40 6.00 2.88
CA ARG A 115 -6.23 7.26 2.12
C ARG A 115 -6.99 8.47 2.71
N SER A 116 -7.93 8.27 3.63
CA SER A 116 -8.62 9.36 4.35
C SER A 116 -7.90 9.81 5.61
N MET A 117 -6.91 9.04 6.09
CA MET A 117 -6.15 9.33 7.31
C MET A 117 -5.26 10.56 7.14
N LYS A 118 -5.05 11.26 8.25
CA LYS A 118 -4.25 12.48 8.40
C LYS A 118 -3.31 12.35 9.59
N VAL A 119 -2.18 13.06 9.54
CA VAL A 119 -1.21 13.05 10.64
C VAL A 119 -1.87 13.47 11.95
N GLY A 120 -1.68 12.69 13.00
CA GLY A 120 -2.30 12.87 14.32
C GLY A 120 -3.58 12.06 14.56
N ASP A 121 -4.25 11.56 13.49
CA ASP A 121 -5.40 10.65 13.60
C ASP A 121 -5.02 9.40 14.40
N LYS A 122 -5.96 8.87 15.19
CA LYS A 122 -5.69 7.73 16.07
C LYS A 122 -6.48 6.48 15.68
N ALA A 123 -5.84 5.34 15.84
CA ALA A 123 -6.38 4.04 15.51
C ALA A 123 -6.24 3.05 16.66
N PHE A 124 -7.23 2.17 16.82
CA PHE A 124 -7.12 0.99 17.66
C PHE A 124 -6.23 -0.05 16.97
N PHE A 125 -5.18 -0.50 17.66
CA PHE A 125 -4.40 -1.66 17.23
C PHE A 125 -5.15 -2.92 17.67
N TYR A 126 -5.53 -3.75 16.71
CA TYR A 126 -6.33 -4.95 16.92
C TYR A 126 -5.53 -6.21 16.56
N HIS A 127 -5.44 -7.14 17.51
CA HIS A 127 -4.87 -8.47 17.32
C HIS A 127 -5.90 -9.41 16.73
N SER A 128 -5.73 -9.74 15.46
CA SER A 128 -6.50 -10.73 14.70
C SER A 128 -5.79 -12.07 14.64
N ASN A 129 -6.49 -13.13 14.24
CA ASN A 129 -5.99 -14.52 14.21
C ASN A 129 -5.32 -15.00 15.52
N ALA A 130 -5.78 -14.47 16.67
CA ALA A 130 -5.24 -14.73 17.99
C ALA A 130 -6.31 -15.31 18.93
N LYS A 131 -5.88 -15.87 20.06
CA LYS A 131 -6.74 -16.41 21.12
C LYS A 131 -6.30 -15.87 22.49
N PRO A 132 -7.01 -14.88 23.07
CA PRO A 132 -8.11 -14.10 22.47
C PRO A 132 -7.61 -13.15 21.36
N SER A 133 -8.45 -12.91 20.35
CA SER A 133 -8.31 -11.77 19.44
C SER A 133 -9.06 -10.57 20.03
N GLY A 134 -8.56 -9.34 19.81
CA GLY A 134 -9.11 -8.17 20.48
C GLY A 134 -8.34 -6.88 20.26
N ILE A 135 -8.85 -5.78 20.81
CA ILE A 135 -8.15 -4.48 20.84
C ILE A 135 -7.12 -4.50 21.97
N VAL A 136 -5.89 -4.07 21.69
CA VAL A 136 -4.76 -4.13 22.63
C VAL A 136 -4.06 -2.79 22.89
N GLY A 137 -4.24 -1.80 22.02
CA GLY A 137 -3.61 -0.49 22.17
C GLY A 137 -4.10 0.56 21.19
N ILE A 138 -3.44 1.71 21.25
CA ILE A 138 -3.67 2.89 20.42
C ILE A 138 -2.38 3.23 19.68
N VAL A 139 -2.51 3.52 18.39
CA VAL A 139 -1.48 4.15 17.56
C VAL A 139 -1.99 5.48 17.01
N GLU A 140 -1.07 6.30 16.50
CA GLU A 140 -1.38 7.50 15.72
C GLU A 140 -0.68 7.48 14.37
N VAL A 141 -1.32 8.07 13.37
CA VAL A 141 -0.76 8.22 12.02
C VAL A 141 0.28 9.33 12.04
N VAL A 142 1.52 9.01 11.63
CA VAL A 142 2.64 9.97 11.55
C VAL A 142 3.02 10.32 10.11
N ARG A 143 2.47 9.62 9.11
CA ARG A 143 2.58 9.96 7.69
C ARG A 143 1.32 9.56 6.93
N GLU A 144 0.83 10.46 6.09
CA GLU A 144 -0.34 10.21 5.22
C GLU A 144 -0.03 9.19 4.11
N ALA A 145 -1.08 8.67 3.47
CA ALA A 145 -0.99 7.53 2.57
C ALA A 145 -0.04 7.75 1.37
N TYR A 146 0.85 6.79 1.13
CA TYR A 146 1.81 6.76 0.03
C TYR A 146 1.97 5.35 -0.55
N PRO A 147 2.51 5.17 -1.76
CA PRO A 147 2.55 3.87 -2.43
C PRO A 147 3.32 2.80 -1.62
N ASP A 148 2.64 1.68 -1.38
CA ASP A 148 3.19 0.50 -0.71
C ASP A 148 4.28 -0.14 -1.59
N PRO A 149 5.52 -0.37 -1.10
CA PRO A 149 6.60 -0.91 -1.93
C PRO A 149 6.42 -2.41 -2.23
N THR A 150 5.83 -3.18 -1.31
CA THR A 150 5.67 -4.64 -1.41
C THR A 150 4.83 -5.06 -2.61
N GLN A 151 3.92 -4.20 -3.08
CA GLN A 151 3.12 -4.47 -4.26
C GLN A 151 3.94 -4.68 -5.55
N PHE A 152 5.20 -4.23 -5.57
CA PHE A 152 6.13 -4.38 -6.70
C PHE A 152 7.12 -5.54 -6.54
N GLU A 153 7.20 -6.16 -5.36
CA GLU A 153 8.16 -7.20 -5.02
C GLU A 153 7.65 -8.58 -5.43
N LYS A 154 8.12 -9.14 -6.55
CA LYS A 154 7.64 -10.43 -7.10
C LYS A 154 7.65 -11.62 -6.13
N ASP A 155 8.52 -11.55 -5.12
CA ASP A 155 8.68 -12.55 -4.06
C ASP A 155 7.62 -12.44 -2.96
N ASN A 156 7.07 -11.25 -2.74
CA ASN A 156 6.27 -10.90 -1.56
C ASN A 156 4.83 -11.42 -1.69
N PRO A 157 4.19 -11.96 -0.62
CA PRO A 157 2.77 -12.34 -0.62
C PRO A 157 1.82 -11.25 -1.13
N HIS A 158 2.22 -9.98 -0.97
CA HIS A 158 1.39 -8.82 -1.29
C HIS A 158 1.73 -8.19 -2.65
N TYR A 159 2.48 -8.89 -3.52
CA TYR A 159 2.73 -8.51 -4.91
C TYR A 159 1.44 -8.35 -5.73
N ASP A 160 1.35 -7.28 -6.53
CA ASP A 160 0.28 -7.09 -7.51
C ASP A 160 0.85 -6.88 -8.92
N LYS A 161 0.78 -7.94 -9.75
CA LYS A 161 1.19 -7.93 -11.17
C LYS A 161 0.50 -6.84 -12.01
N LYS A 162 -0.62 -6.26 -11.56
CA LYS A 162 -1.36 -5.19 -12.25
C LYS A 162 -0.98 -3.78 -11.77
N SER A 163 -0.20 -3.67 -10.69
CA SER A 163 0.29 -2.39 -10.19
C SER A 163 1.62 -1.99 -10.86
N SER A 164 1.82 -0.70 -11.11
CA SER A 164 3.09 -0.15 -11.61
C SER A 164 3.52 1.06 -10.80
N LYS A 165 4.80 1.43 -10.86
CA LYS A 165 5.32 2.60 -10.12
C LYS A 165 4.68 3.92 -10.59
N ASP A 166 4.26 3.97 -11.86
CA ASP A 166 3.60 5.14 -12.47
C ASP A 166 2.09 5.23 -12.14
N ASN A 167 1.47 4.12 -11.74
CA ASN A 167 0.07 4.05 -11.31
C ASN A 167 -0.07 2.97 -10.21
N PRO A 168 0.30 3.28 -8.96
CA PRO A 168 0.19 2.35 -7.85
C PRO A 168 -1.27 2.03 -7.50
N THR A 169 -1.56 0.74 -7.33
CA THR A 169 -2.88 0.26 -6.87
C THR A 169 -3.02 0.39 -5.35
N TRP A 170 -1.96 0.17 -4.58
CA TRP A 170 -1.99 0.05 -3.12
C TRP A 170 -1.13 1.11 -2.44
N ASP A 171 -1.51 1.49 -1.22
CA ASP A 171 -0.83 2.50 -0.41
C ASP A 171 -0.81 2.03 1.04
N GLN A 172 0.17 2.56 1.78
CA GLN A 172 0.38 2.39 3.22
C GLN A 172 0.49 3.76 3.90
N VAL A 173 0.37 3.78 5.22
CA VAL A 173 0.63 4.93 6.10
C VAL A 173 1.73 4.56 7.09
N ASP A 174 2.44 5.53 7.64
CA ASP A 174 3.32 5.27 8.79
C ASP A 174 2.51 5.52 10.08
N VAL A 175 2.54 4.56 11.01
CA VAL A 175 1.85 4.62 12.31
C VAL A 175 2.84 4.46 13.46
N LYS A 176 2.58 5.16 14.56
CA LYS A 176 3.41 5.19 15.75
C LYS A 176 2.63 4.76 16.99
N PHE A 177 3.27 3.99 17.86
CA PHE A 177 2.74 3.63 19.18
C PHE A 177 2.40 4.87 20.03
N VAL A 178 1.19 4.87 20.63
CA VAL A 178 0.77 5.87 21.62
C VAL A 178 0.69 5.26 23.01
N ARG A 179 -0.07 4.18 23.18
CA ARG A 179 -0.16 3.42 24.44
C ARG A 179 -0.77 2.04 24.26
N LYS A 180 -0.50 1.11 25.19
CA LYS A 180 -1.33 -0.08 25.40
C LYS A 180 -2.67 0.32 26.04
N LEU A 181 -3.68 -0.54 25.91
CA LEU A 181 -4.88 -0.46 26.76
C LEU A 181 -4.60 -1.10 28.14
N LYS A 182 -5.36 -0.70 29.17
CA LYS A 182 -5.29 -1.30 30.53
C LYS A 182 -5.56 -2.80 30.55
N ARG A 183 -6.39 -3.27 29.60
CA ARG A 183 -6.75 -4.67 29.35
C ARG A 183 -6.96 -4.88 27.86
N LEU A 184 -6.69 -6.10 27.37
CA LEU A 184 -7.16 -6.55 26.06
C LEU A 184 -8.69 -6.57 26.07
N ILE A 185 -9.33 -5.97 25.06
CA ILE A 185 -10.79 -6.01 24.87
C ILE A 185 -11.11 -7.10 23.83
N PRO A 186 -11.57 -8.29 24.25
CA PRO A 186 -11.67 -9.44 23.35
C PRO A 186 -12.82 -9.27 22.36
N LEU A 187 -12.68 -9.88 21.19
CA LEU A 187 -13.71 -9.88 20.15
C LEU A 187 -15.06 -10.38 20.67
N GLU A 188 -15.07 -11.37 21.57
CA GLU A 188 -16.32 -11.86 22.16
C GLU A 188 -16.97 -10.89 23.15
N GLU A 189 -16.23 -9.95 23.76
CA GLU A 189 -16.85 -8.84 24.50
C GLU A 189 -17.45 -7.82 23.54
N LEU A 190 -16.67 -7.39 22.54
CA LEU A 190 -17.10 -6.44 21.49
C LEU A 190 -18.34 -6.95 20.74
N LYS A 191 -18.38 -8.24 20.42
CA LYS A 191 -19.50 -8.93 19.77
C LYS A 191 -20.73 -9.07 20.65
N ASN A 192 -20.59 -9.11 21.98
CA ASN A 192 -21.72 -9.32 22.89
C ASN A 192 -22.34 -8.02 23.39
N ASP A 193 -21.57 -6.93 23.42
CA ASP A 193 -22.03 -5.59 23.80
C ASP A 193 -23.21 -5.09 22.94
N ALA A 194 -24.27 -4.62 23.61
CA ALA A 194 -25.54 -4.24 22.98
C ALA A 194 -25.50 -2.91 22.21
N PHE A 195 -24.51 -2.04 22.48
CA PHE A 195 -24.28 -0.81 21.73
C PHE A 195 -23.40 -1.10 20.51
N LEU A 196 -22.25 -1.77 20.69
CA LEU A 196 -21.33 -2.05 19.58
C LEU A 196 -21.94 -2.97 18.51
N LYS A 197 -22.80 -3.93 18.89
CA LYS A 197 -23.68 -4.70 17.97
C LYS A 197 -24.50 -3.83 17.02
N LYS A 198 -24.75 -2.55 17.34
CA LYS A 198 -25.65 -1.64 16.61
C LYS A 198 -24.93 -0.44 15.96
N SER A 199 -23.63 -0.27 16.21
CA SER A 199 -22.83 0.84 15.67
C SER A 199 -21.57 0.38 14.93
N MET A 200 -20.80 -0.54 15.51
CA MET A 200 -19.40 -0.74 15.14
C MET A 200 -19.23 -1.76 14.01
N GLN A 201 -18.68 -1.31 12.88
CA GLN A 201 -18.45 -2.14 11.67
C GLN A 201 -17.73 -3.47 11.96
N LEU A 202 -16.86 -3.51 12.98
CA LEU A 202 -16.11 -4.70 13.39
C LEU A 202 -17.01 -5.92 13.73
N VAL A 203 -18.23 -5.68 14.25
CA VAL A 203 -19.11 -6.72 14.81
C VAL A 203 -20.50 -6.79 14.18
N GLN A 204 -20.81 -5.90 13.23
CA GLN A 204 -22.15 -5.76 12.64
C GLN A 204 -22.46 -6.70 11.44
N GLY A 205 -21.51 -7.47 10.93
CA GLY A 205 -21.77 -8.31 9.75
C GLY A 205 -20.56 -9.07 9.22
N ASN A 206 -20.51 -9.23 7.89
CA ASN A 206 -19.42 -9.92 7.18
C ASN A 206 -18.04 -9.38 7.54
N ARG A 207 -17.01 -10.23 7.45
CA ARG A 207 -15.60 -9.98 7.83
C ARG A 207 -15.15 -8.54 7.51
N ALA A 208 -15.19 -7.69 8.53
CA ALA A 208 -14.80 -6.30 8.40
C ALA A 208 -13.33 -6.17 7.93
N PRO A 209 -13.00 -5.15 7.11
CA PRO A 209 -11.67 -4.98 6.52
C PRO A 209 -10.53 -4.92 7.55
N SER A 210 -9.28 -5.06 7.08
CA SER A 210 -8.06 -4.90 7.92
C SER A 210 -7.88 -3.47 8.43
N VAL A 211 -8.44 -2.47 7.72
CA VAL A 211 -8.56 -1.08 8.17
C VAL A 211 -10.02 -0.67 8.08
N SER A 212 -10.60 -0.22 9.18
CA SER A 212 -11.99 0.26 9.29
C SER A 212 -12.07 1.60 9.99
N GLY A 213 -13.14 2.37 9.75
CA GLY A 213 -13.48 3.53 10.56
C GLY A 213 -14.04 3.12 11.93
N VAL A 214 -13.97 4.03 12.90
CA VAL A 214 -14.56 3.95 14.23
C VAL A 214 -15.19 5.31 14.54
N ALA A 215 -16.44 5.33 14.97
CA ALA A 215 -17.12 6.58 15.32
C ALA A 215 -16.67 7.09 16.70
N LYS A 216 -16.72 8.41 16.94
CA LYS A 216 -16.33 8.99 18.24
C LYS A 216 -17.04 8.32 19.42
N ALA A 217 -18.34 8.03 19.29
CA ALA A 217 -19.12 7.38 20.33
C ALA A 217 -18.65 5.94 20.65
N GLU A 218 -18.15 5.21 19.65
CA GLU A 218 -17.56 3.86 19.83
C GLU A 218 -16.20 3.95 20.51
N TRP A 219 -15.36 4.87 20.06
CA TRP A 219 -14.05 5.15 20.64
C TRP A 219 -14.16 5.53 22.12
N ASP A 220 -14.99 6.54 22.42
CA ASP A 220 -15.27 6.98 23.78
C ASP A 220 -15.83 5.82 24.63
N TYR A 221 -16.78 5.04 24.12
CA TYR A 221 -17.38 3.92 24.85
C TYR A 221 -16.36 2.81 25.18
N ILE A 222 -15.52 2.41 24.23
CA ILE A 222 -14.48 1.39 24.44
C ILE A 222 -13.46 1.86 25.49
N LEU A 223 -12.99 3.11 25.41
CA LEU A 223 -12.01 3.66 26.36
C LEU A 223 -12.60 3.99 27.74
N GLN A 224 -13.85 4.42 27.82
CA GLN A 224 -14.48 4.82 29.09
C GLN A 224 -15.15 3.65 29.81
N LYS A 225 -15.75 2.70 29.09
CA LYS A 225 -16.47 1.56 29.67
C LYS A 225 -15.66 0.27 29.62
N LEU A 226 -15.29 -0.21 28.43
CA LEU A 226 -14.73 -1.56 28.29
C LEU A 226 -13.28 -1.67 28.82
N GLU A 227 -12.45 -0.64 28.60
CA GLU A 227 -11.09 -0.56 29.15
C GLU A 227 -11.06 -0.43 30.68
N ASN A 228 -12.10 0.16 31.30
CA ASN A 228 -12.15 0.40 32.74
C ASN A 228 -12.97 -0.65 33.51
N LYS A 229 -13.45 -1.72 32.86
CA LYS A 229 -13.99 -2.88 33.57
C LYS A 229 -12.86 -3.60 34.32
N THR A 230 -12.88 -3.52 35.64
CA THR A 230 -12.41 -4.62 36.47
C THR A 230 -13.23 -5.88 36.14
N GLY A 231 -12.54 -7.00 35.95
CA GLY A 231 -13.17 -8.32 35.80
C GLY A 231 -13.53 -8.94 37.15
#